data_AF-A0A270BVR9-F1
#
_entry.id   AF-A0A270BVR9-F1
#
_cell.length_a   1.000
_cell.length_b   1.000
_cell.length_c   1.000
_cell.angle_alpha   90.00
_cell.angle_beta   90.00
_cell.angle_gamma   90.00
#
_symmetry.space_group_name_H-M   'P 1'
#
loop_
_entity.id
_entity.type
_entity.pdbx_description
1 polymer ?
#
loop_
_entity_poly.entity_id
_entity_poly.type
_entity_poly.pdbx_seq_one_letter_code
_entity_poly.pdbx_strand_id
1 'polypeptide(L)' 'MVGDRVLYHAAQLSHAQRFAQARQAEGIAAYVVPDQTPAPARKVRMNPLTGKPYKKPQTGQKAR' A
#
# COMPACT_ATOMS: atom_id res chain seq x y z
N MET A 1 -6.54 2.82 20.71
CA MET A 1 -6.72 4.28 20.86
C MET A 1 -5.36 4.89 21.17
N VAL A 2 -5.07 6.10 20.69
CA VAL A 2 -3.84 6.84 21.00
C VAL A 2 -4.25 8.16 21.63
N GLY A 3 -4.07 8.29 22.94
CA GLY A 3 -4.72 9.34 23.72
C GLY A 3 -6.23 9.32 23.51
N ASP A 4 -6.81 10.49 23.24
CA ASP A 4 -8.25 10.67 22.99
C ASP A 4 -8.67 10.38 21.55
N ARG A 5 -7.75 9.86 20.71
CA ARG A 5 -8.00 9.62 19.29
C ARG A 5 -8.23 8.13 18.99
N VAL A 6 -9.21 7.87 18.15
CA VAL A 6 -9.50 6.53 17.61
C VAL A 6 -8.55 6.24 16.46
N LEU A 7 -7.87 5.10 16.52
CA LEU A 7 -7.07 4.59 15.40
C LEU A 7 -7.93 3.69 14.52
N TYR A 8 -7.89 3.94 13.22
CA TYR A 8 -8.50 3.10 12.19
C TYR A 8 -7.42 2.62 11.22
N HIS A 9 -7.31 1.31 11.06
CA HIS A 9 -6.35 0.69 10.15
C HIS A 9 -7.04 0.20 8.88
N ALA A 10 -6.44 0.48 7.73
CA ALA A 10 -6.92 0.03 6.42
C ALA A 10 -5.79 -0.63 5.64
N ALA A 11 -6.08 -1.71 4.91
CA ALA A 11 -5.10 -2.40 4.08
C ALA A 11 -4.70 -1.61 2.81
N GLN A 12 -5.56 -0.68 2.36
CA GLN A 12 -5.35 0.11 1.16
C GLN A 12 -5.46 1.60 1.49
N LEU A 13 -4.53 2.40 0.96
CA LEU A 13 -4.53 3.86 1.14
C LEU A 13 -5.81 4.50 0.61
N SER A 14 -6.30 4.05 -0.55
CA SER A 14 -7.54 4.53 -1.16
C SER A 14 -8.75 4.34 -0.25
N HIS A 15 -8.81 3.22 0.49
CA HIS A 15 -9.88 2.97 1.45
C HIS A 15 -9.80 3.92 2.65
N ALA A 16 -8.61 4.12 3.22
CA ALA A 16 -8.41 5.07 4.32
C ALA A 16 -8.81 6.51 3.92
N GLN A 17 -8.46 6.94 2.71
CA GLN A 17 -8.83 8.26 2.18
C GLN A 17 -10.34 8.43 2.06
N ARG A 18 -11.04 7.47 1.47
CA ARG A 18 -12.51 7.50 1.35
C ARG A 18 -13.19 7.53 2.71
N PHE A 19 -12.67 6.74 3.66
CA PHE A 19 -13.19 6.73 5.03
C PHE A 19 -13.02 8.08 5.73
N ALA A 20 -11.83 8.67 5.66
CA ALA A 20 -11.57 9.98 6.27
C ALA A 20 -12.44 11.07 5.64
N GLN A 21 -12.60 11.06 4.31
CA GLN A 21 -13.47 12.00 3.61
C GLN A 21 -14.93 11.88 4.06
N ALA A 22 -15.44 10.66 4.22
CA ALA A 22 -16.80 10.42 4.72
C ALA A 22 -16.97 10.97 6.15
N ARG A 23 -15.99 10.75 7.03
CA ARG A 23 -16.02 11.28 8.41
C ARG A 23 -15.96 12.80 8.46
N GLN A 24 -15.14 13.40 7.60
CA GLN A 24 -15.09 14.85 7.46
C GLN A 24 -16.42 15.43 6.97
N ALA A 25 -17.12 14.74 6.07
CA ALA A 25 -18.46 15.14 5.63
C ALA A 25 -19.51 15.04 6.76
N GLU A 26 -19.31 14.15 7.72
CA GLU A 26 -20.11 14.05 8.96
C GLU A 26 -19.67 15.10 10.03
N GLY A 27 -18.68 15.94 9.74
CA GLY A 27 -18.15 16.94 10.68
C GLY A 27 -17.14 16.38 11.69
N ILE A 28 -16.69 15.13 11.51
CA ILE A 28 -15.72 14.47 12.38
C ILE A 28 -14.31 14.72 11.85
N ALA A 29 -13.44 15.30 12.68
CA ALA A 29 -12.04 15.52 12.33
C ALA A 29 -11.31 14.17 12.16
N ALA A 30 -10.97 13.82 10.92
CA ALA A 30 -10.23 12.62 10.57
C ALA A 30 -9.00 12.97 9.70
N TYR A 31 -7.88 12.30 9.96
CA TYR A 31 -6.64 12.44 9.20
C TYR A 31 -6.11 11.06 8.80
N VAL A 32 -5.48 10.98 7.63
CA VAL A 32 -4.89 9.75 7.10
C VAL A 32 -3.37 9.84 7.21
N VAL A 33 -2.76 8.82 7.80
CA VAL A 33 -1.30 8.64 7.80
C VAL A 33 -0.99 7.44 6.90
N PRO A 34 -0.37 7.64 5.72
CA PRO A 34 -0.01 6.56 4.83
C PRO A 34 1.16 5.75 5.39
N ASP A 35 1.15 4.44 5.14
CA ASP A 35 2.33 3.60 5.35
C ASP A 35 3.38 3.93 4.28
N GLN A 36 4.55 4.39 4.74
CA GLN A 36 5.70 4.70 3.88
C GLN A 36 6.70 3.55 3.81
N THR A 37 6.37 2.40 4.42
CA THR A 37 7.23 1.22 4.38
C THR A 37 7.39 0.76 2.94
N PRO A 38 8.63 0.66 2.43
CA PRO A 38 8.86 0.22 1.07
C PRO A 38 8.37 -1.22 0.88
N ALA A 39 7.62 -1.45 -0.20
CA ALA A 39 7.17 -2.80 -0.53
C ALA A 39 8.36 -3.73 -0.75
N PRO A 40 8.31 -4.99 -0.26
CA PRO A 40 9.40 -5.93 -0.45
C PRO A 40 9.59 -6.22 -1.94
N ALA A 41 10.85 -6.26 -2.37
CA ALA A 41 11.19 -6.61 -3.74
C ALA A 41 10.63 -8.00 -4.06
N ARG A 42 9.81 -8.10 -5.11
CA ARG A 42 9.28 -9.39 -5.59
C ARG A 42 10.43 -10.25 -6.08
N LYS A 43 10.69 -11.37 -5.40
CA LYS A 43 11.67 -12.36 -5.86
C LYS A 43 11.22 -12.92 -7.20
N VAL A 44 12.15 -12.97 -8.16
CA VAL A 44 11.90 -13.59 -9.46
C VAL A 44 11.62 -15.07 -9.25
N ARG A 45 10.48 -15.54 -9.76
CA ARG A 45 10.14 -16.97 -9.74
C ARG A 45 10.90 -17.67 -10.86
N MET A 46 11.70 -18.66 -10.49
CA MET A 46 12.45 -19.51 -11.42
C MET A 46 11.63 -20.74 -11.78
N ASN A 47 11.66 -21.12 -13.05
CA ASN A 47 11.08 -22.37 -13.52
C ASN A 47 12.02 -23.53 -13.13
N PRO A 48 11.55 -24.52 -12.35
CA PRO A 48 12.39 -25.61 -11.86
C PRO A 48 12.89 -26.53 -12.98
N LEU A 49 12.18 -26.61 -14.11
CA LEU A 49 12.53 -27.51 -15.23
C LEU A 49 13.57 -26.90 -16.18
N THR A 50 13.61 -25.57 -16.29
CA THR A 50 14.46 -24.88 -17.28
C THR A 50 15.53 -24.00 -16.66
N GLY A 51 15.50 -23.80 -15.33
CA GLY A 51 16.40 -22.88 -14.63
C GLY A 51 16.25 -21.41 -15.06
N LYS A 52 15.19 -21.07 -15.81
CA LYS A 52 14.94 -19.74 -16.36
C LYS A 52 13.80 -19.05 -15.61
N PRO A 53 13.81 -17.71 -15.49
CA PRO A 53 12.72 -17.00 -14.84
C PRO A 53 11.41 -17.10 -15.65
N TYR A 54 10.28 -17.30 -14.96
CA TYR A 54 8.96 -17.37 -15.62
C TYR A 54 8.58 -16.08 -16.35
N LYS A 55 9.08 -14.94 -15.87
CA LYS A 55 8.98 -13.64 -16.55
C LYS A 55 10.39 -13.07 -16.64
N LYS A 56 10.81 -12.64 -17.83
CA LYS A 56 12.04 -11.85 -17.98
C LYS A 56 11.91 -10.62 -17.06
N PRO A 57 12.96 -10.26 -16.28
CA PRO A 57 12.92 -9.01 -15.54
C PRO A 57 12.65 -7.90 -16.55
N GLN A 58 11.57 -7.15 -16.36
CA GLN A 58 11.37 -5.89 -17.09
C GLN A 58 12.43 -4.92 -16.59
N THR A 59 13.60 -4.95 -17.22
CA THR A 59 14.59 -3.89 -17.14
C THR A 59 13.93 -2.64 -17.73
N GLY A 60 13.47 -1.75 -16.85
CA GLY A 60 13.05 -0.41 -17.24
C GLY A 60 11.59 -0.09 -16.96
N GLN A 61 11.28 0.30 -15.73
CA GLN A 61 10.43 1.46 -15.52
C GLN A 61 11.23 2.46 -14.70
N LYS A 62 11.84 3.42 -15.39
CA LYS A 62 12.32 4.65 -14.77
C LYS A 62 11.12 5.31 -14.09
N ALA A 63 11.30 5.68 -12.84
CA ALA A 63 10.46 6.66 -12.18
C ALA A 63 10.35 7.93 -13.05
N ARG A 64 9.13 8.35 -13.32
CA ARG A 64 8.74 9.70 -13.71
C ARG A 64 7.42 10.02 -13.01
#